data_AF-A0A956E4F1-F1
#
_entry.id   AF-A0A956E4F1-F1
#
_cell.length_a   1.000
_cell.length_b   1.000
_cell.length_c   1.000
_cell.angle_alpha   90.00
_cell.angle_beta   90.00
_cell.angle_gamma   90.00
#
_symmetry.space_group_name_H-M   'P 1'
#
loop_
_entity.id
_entity.type
_entity.pdbx_description
1 polymer ?
#
loop_
_entity_poly.entity_id
_entity_poly.type
_entity_poly.pdbx_seq_one_letter_code
_entity_poly.pdbx_strand_id
1 'polypeptide(L)'
;MTNASIQLEPARDAIAYAAARRLFSDYAAWLGVDLSFQGFEAELAGLPGKYAPPEADAAGGELIVAWRDAEDGSREAVGCVAVRPFADDACEMKRLWVMPEARGSGLGVRLGEAILDVSRRLGYRRMLLDTLRSMSAANRLYQRLGFREVPPYYHNPHPDVVYYARDL
;
A
#
# COMPACT_ATOMS: atom_id res chain seq x y z
N MET A 1 -0.42 -9.65 -29.03
CA MET A 1 -0.55 -8.76 -27.85
C MET A 1 0.55 -9.14 -26.88
N THR A 2 1.68 -8.44 -26.94
CA THR A 2 2.76 -8.55 -25.96
C THR A 2 2.19 -8.19 -24.60
N ASN A 3 2.15 -9.14 -23.68
CA ASN A 3 1.69 -8.89 -22.33
C ASN A 3 2.78 -8.05 -21.65
N ALA A 4 2.59 -6.73 -21.61
CA ALA A 4 3.58 -5.81 -21.06
C ALA A 4 3.96 -6.27 -19.63
N SER A 5 5.26 -6.46 -19.40
CA SER A 5 5.77 -6.96 -18.12
C SER A 5 5.53 -5.92 -17.03
N ILE A 6 5.09 -6.37 -15.85
CA ILE A 6 4.95 -5.51 -14.66
C ILE A 6 6.00 -5.91 -13.63
N GLN A 7 6.85 -4.97 -13.26
CA GLN A 7 7.91 -5.10 -12.25
C GLN A 7 7.53 -4.38 -10.96
N LEU A 8 7.82 -4.97 -9.80
CA LEU A 8 7.57 -4.37 -8.49
C LEU A 8 8.90 -3.90 -7.93
N GLU A 9 9.02 -2.60 -7.64
CA GLU A 9 10.28 -1.98 -7.22
C GLU A 9 10.07 -1.13 -5.97
N PRO A 10 11.00 -1.20 -4.98
CA PRO A 10 11.05 -0.23 -3.90
C PRO A 10 11.21 1.19 -4.44
N ALA A 11 10.42 2.13 -3.93
CA ALA A 11 10.58 3.54 -4.22
C ALA A 11 11.81 4.08 -3.48
N ARG A 12 12.77 4.60 -4.25
CA ARG A 12 14.07 5.06 -3.72
C ARG A 12 14.50 6.43 -4.24
N ASP A 13 13.82 6.97 -5.24
CA ASP A 13 14.16 8.22 -5.88
C ASP A 13 12.94 9.12 -6.08
N ALA A 14 13.21 10.34 -6.56
CA ALA A 14 12.17 11.34 -6.79
C ALA A 14 11.12 10.90 -7.83
N ILE A 15 11.50 10.07 -8.81
CA ILE A 15 10.58 9.59 -9.85
C ILE A 15 9.58 8.60 -9.24
N ALA A 16 10.06 7.65 -8.45
CA ALA A 16 9.22 6.68 -7.78
C ALA A 16 8.32 7.33 -6.72
N TYR A 17 8.81 8.32 -5.97
CA TYR A 17 7.97 9.06 -5.02
C TYR A 17 6.91 9.91 -5.71
N ALA A 18 7.24 10.53 -6.85
CA ALA A 18 6.26 11.26 -7.66
C ALA A 18 5.18 10.32 -8.21
N ALA A 19 5.58 9.12 -8.68
CA ALA A 19 4.65 8.10 -9.15
C ALA A 19 3.72 7.59 -8.03
N ALA A 20 4.27 7.29 -6.86
CA ALA A 20 3.47 6.90 -5.70
C ALA A 20 2.49 8.00 -5.27
N ARG A 21 2.94 9.27 -5.27
CA ARG A 21 2.07 10.42 -4.99
C ARG A 21 0.88 10.46 -5.93
N ARG A 22 1.11 10.31 -7.24
CA ARG A 22 0.04 10.26 -8.25
C ARG A 22 -0.95 9.13 -7.95
N LEU A 23 -0.44 7.91 -7.71
CA LEU A 23 -1.28 6.75 -7.39
C LEU A 23 -2.10 6.93 -6.11
N PHE A 24 -1.55 7.62 -5.10
CA PHE A 24 -2.27 7.94 -3.88
C PHE A 24 -3.40 8.94 -4.16
N SER A 25 -3.13 9.97 -4.96
CA SER A 25 -4.15 10.93 -5.41
C SER A 25 -5.26 10.24 -6.21
N ASP A 26 -4.92 9.32 -7.12
CA ASP A 26 -5.89 8.55 -7.91
C ASP A 26 -6.78 7.68 -7.01
N TYR A 27 -6.19 7.05 -5.99
CA TYR A 27 -6.92 6.30 -4.97
C TYR A 27 -7.91 7.18 -4.20
N ALA A 28 -7.46 8.36 -3.75
CA ALA A 28 -8.29 9.30 -3.02
C ALA A 28 -9.48 9.79 -3.86
N ALA A 29 -9.21 10.17 -5.11
CA ALA A 29 -10.22 10.59 -6.06
C ALA A 29 -11.24 9.46 -6.33
N TRP A 30 -10.77 8.23 -6.51
CA TRP A 30 -11.66 7.08 -6.75
C TRP A 30 -12.54 6.73 -5.54
N LEU A 31 -12.01 6.86 -4.32
CA LEU A 31 -12.81 6.60 -3.12
C LEU A 31 -14.00 7.58 -2.99
N GLY A 32 -13.88 8.78 -3.57
CA GLY A 32 -14.92 9.81 -3.45
C GLY A 32 -15.17 10.26 -2.00
N VAL A 33 -14.27 9.92 -1.08
CA VAL A 33 -14.31 10.36 0.31
C VAL A 33 -13.33 11.51 0.49
N ASP A 34 -13.73 12.52 1.26
CA ASP A 34 -12.85 13.64 1.56
C ASP A 34 -11.74 13.20 2.52
N LEU A 35 -10.59 12.82 1.97
CA LEU A 35 -9.38 12.51 2.73
C LEU A 35 -8.61 13.77 3.17
N SER A 36 -9.06 14.98 2.78
CA SER A 36 -8.38 16.24 3.13
C SER A 36 -8.36 16.49 4.65
N PHE A 37 -9.29 15.90 5.39
CA PHE A 37 -9.38 16.02 6.85
C PHE A 37 -8.30 15.25 7.64
N GLN A 38 -7.47 14.41 7.00
CA GLN A 38 -6.56 13.50 7.71
C GLN A 38 -5.08 13.66 7.32
N GLY A 39 -4.60 14.89 7.16
CA GLY A 39 -3.18 15.13 6.87
C GLY A 39 -2.68 14.42 5.61
N PHE A 40 -3.61 14.08 4.69
CA PHE A 40 -3.31 13.32 3.48
C PHE A 40 -2.45 14.15 2.53
N GLU A 41 -2.78 15.43 2.33
CA GLU A 41 -1.94 16.34 1.55
C GLU A 41 -0.52 16.47 2.14
N ALA A 42 -0.41 16.57 3.47
CA ALA A 42 0.88 16.61 4.14
C ALA A 42 1.65 15.28 3.99
N GLU A 43 0.95 14.13 4.05
CA GLU A 43 1.53 12.81 3.77
C GLU A 43 2.05 12.72 2.33
N LEU A 44 1.30 13.21 1.35
CA LEU A 44 1.69 13.21 -0.06
C LEU A 44 2.91 14.12 -0.30
N ALA A 45 2.91 15.30 0.32
CA ALA A 45 4.02 16.24 0.23
C ALA A 45 5.30 15.67 0.89
N GLY A 46 5.15 14.92 1.99
CA GLY A 46 6.25 14.40 2.79
C GLY A 46 6.78 13.02 2.40
N LEU A 47 6.38 12.45 1.26
CA LEU A 47 6.87 11.13 0.83
C LEU A 47 8.41 11.08 0.75
N PRO A 48 9.05 9.98 1.23
CA PRO A 48 8.42 8.74 1.70
C PRO A 48 7.88 8.82 3.14
N GLY A 49 8.32 9.79 3.95
CA GLY A 49 7.80 10.06 5.30
C GLY A 49 7.74 8.81 6.18
N LYS A 50 6.55 8.47 6.67
CA LYS A 50 6.31 7.25 7.48
C LYS A 50 6.56 5.92 6.75
N TYR A 51 6.78 5.95 5.44
CA TYR A 51 7.10 4.81 4.59
C TYR A 51 8.60 4.72 4.25
N ALA A 52 9.42 5.61 4.82
CA ALA A 52 10.85 5.63 4.57
C ALA A 52 11.50 4.31 5.03
N PRO A 53 12.49 3.77 4.28
CA PRO A 53 13.25 2.60 4.71
C PRO A 53 13.93 2.86 6.07
N PRO A 54 14.22 1.79 6.85
CA PRO A 54 14.88 1.95 8.15
C PRO A 54 16.24 2.62 8.01
N GLU A 55 16.55 3.49 8.97
CA GLU A 55 17.90 4.03 9.17
C GLU A 55 18.60 3.21 10.25
N ALA A 56 19.69 2.52 9.88
CA ALA A 56 20.41 1.62 10.77
C ALA A 56 19.48 0.60 11.46
N ASP A 57 19.48 0.54 12.80
CA ASP A 57 18.70 -0.42 13.60
C ASP A 57 17.29 0.09 13.96
N ALA A 58 16.86 1.24 13.43
CA ALA A 58 15.53 1.79 13.71
C ALA A 58 14.44 1.08 12.89
N ALA A 59 13.23 1.00 13.45
CA ALA A 59 12.07 0.52 12.71
C ALA A 59 11.78 1.45 11.52
N GLY A 60 11.50 0.87 10.35
CA GLY A 60 11.25 1.61 9.11
C GLY A 60 10.10 1.04 8.30
N GLY A 61 9.75 1.73 7.23
CA GLY A 61 8.73 1.34 6.26
C GLY A 61 9.31 0.90 4.93
N GLU A 62 8.43 0.74 3.96
CA GLU A 62 8.76 0.54 2.56
C GLU A 62 7.60 1.01 1.70
N LEU A 63 7.90 1.58 0.53
CA LEU A 63 6.92 1.88 -0.49
C LEU A 63 7.30 1.12 -1.75
N ILE A 64 6.42 0.28 -2.26
CA ILE A 64 6.62 -0.46 -3.52
C ILE A 64 5.75 0.18 -4.60
N VAL A 65 6.33 0.39 -5.78
CA VAL A 65 5.63 0.81 -6.99
C VAL A 65 5.68 -0.33 -8.02
N ALA A 66 4.54 -0.60 -8.65
CA ALA A 66 4.43 -1.51 -9.79
C ALA A 66 4.56 -0.71 -11.09
N TRP A 67 5.59 -1.03 -11.87
CA TRP A 67 5.91 -0.38 -13.14
C TRP A 67 5.58 -1.30 -14.31
N ARG A 68 4.86 -0.78 -15.29
CA ARG A 68 4.59 -1.42 -16.58
C ARG A 68 5.43 -0.74 -17.64
N ASP A 69 6.18 -1.52 -18.40
CA ASP A 69 6.95 -0.98 -19.54
C ASP A 69 6.00 -0.67 -20.72
N ALA A 70 6.20 0.48 -21.36
CA ALA A 70 5.46 0.92 -22.54
C ALA A 70 6.27 0.65 -23.83
N GLU A 71 5.58 0.62 -24.98
CA GLU A 71 6.21 0.34 -26.27
C GLU A 71 7.24 1.39 -26.71
N ASP A 72 7.09 2.64 -26.23
CA ASP A 72 8.02 3.74 -26.47
C ASP A 72 9.27 3.70 -25.56
N GLY A 73 9.41 2.66 -24.73
CA GLY A 73 10.50 2.50 -23.78
C GLY A 73 10.31 3.28 -22.47
N SER A 74 9.21 4.00 -22.30
CA SER A 74 8.85 4.61 -21.02
C SER A 74 8.29 3.58 -20.04
N ARG A 75 8.14 3.97 -18.77
CA ARG A 75 7.54 3.14 -17.71
C ARG A 75 6.38 3.87 -17.09
N GLU A 76 5.30 3.15 -16.88
CA GLU A 76 4.08 3.65 -16.25
C GLU A 76 3.88 3.01 -14.88
N ALA A 77 3.66 3.81 -13.84
CA ALA A 77 3.28 3.31 -12.54
C ALA A 77 1.80 2.93 -12.52
N VAL A 78 1.51 1.65 -12.32
CA VAL A 78 0.15 1.05 -12.43
C VAL A 78 -0.39 0.50 -11.11
N GLY A 79 0.40 0.59 -10.03
CA GLY A 79 -0.04 0.24 -8.69
C GLY A 79 1.04 0.51 -7.64
N CYS A 80 0.64 0.49 -6.38
CA CYS A 80 1.55 0.69 -5.25
C CYS A 80 1.03 0.00 -3.99
N VAL A 81 1.92 -0.15 -3.02
CA VAL A 81 1.58 -0.53 -1.64
C VAL A 81 2.68 -0.03 -0.72
N ALA A 82 2.34 0.31 0.52
CA ALA A 82 3.31 0.74 1.51
C ALA A 82 3.15 -0.02 2.82
N VAL A 83 4.25 -0.09 3.58
CA VAL A 83 4.26 -0.48 4.99
C VAL A 83 4.87 0.64 5.82
N ARG A 84 4.35 0.83 7.03
CA ARG A 84 4.92 1.73 8.06
C ARG A 84 5.04 1.02 9.41
N PRO A 85 5.96 1.43 10.29
CA PRO A 85 5.99 0.97 11.68
C PRO A 85 4.65 1.25 12.39
N PHE A 86 4.23 0.35 13.28
CA PHE A 86 3.06 0.54 14.14
C PHE A 86 3.20 -0.25 15.43
N ALA A 87 3.50 0.42 16.55
CA ALA A 87 3.55 -0.12 17.92
C ALA A 87 4.31 -1.45 18.12
N ASP A 88 5.27 -1.48 19.04
CA ASP A 88 6.06 -2.68 19.35
C ASP A 88 6.72 -3.27 18.08
N ASP A 89 6.46 -4.56 17.79
CA ASP A 89 6.97 -5.31 16.65
C ASP A 89 5.97 -5.45 15.49
N ALA A 90 4.95 -4.59 15.48
CA ALA A 90 3.94 -4.56 14.44
C ALA A 90 4.18 -3.47 13.38
N CYS A 91 3.56 -3.68 12.23
CA CYS A 91 3.54 -2.74 11.12
C CYS A 91 2.15 -2.61 10.52
N GLU A 92 1.93 -1.59 9.71
CA GLU A 92 0.68 -1.40 8.98
C GLU A 92 0.87 -1.37 7.47
N MET A 93 0.10 -2.18 6.75
CA MET A 93 -0.06 -2.04 5.31
C MET A 93 -0.96 -0.85 5.03
N LYS A 94 -0.50 0.10 4.22
CA LYS A 94 -1.28 1.26 3.78
C LYS A 94 -1.17 1.43 2.27
N ARG A 95 -2.11 2.17 1.69
CA ARG A 95 -2.03 2.68 0.30
C ARG A 95 -1.84 1.59 -0.76
N LEU A 96 -2.44 0.42 -0.54
CA LEU A 96 -2.54 -0.59 -1.59
C LEU A 96 -3.52 -0.11 -2.66
N TRP A 97 -3.02 0.17 -3.85
CA TRP A 97 -3.82 0.64 -4.97
C TRP A 97 -3.35 0.01 -6.29
N VAL A 98 -4.30 -0.29 -7.17
CA VAL A 98 -4.06 -0.77 -8.52
C VAL A 98 -4.94 0.03 -9.47
N MET A 99 -4.32 0.60 -10.50
CA MET A 99 -5.00 1.35 -11.56
C MET A 99 -6.09 0.51 -12.22
N PRO A 100 -7.26 1.08 -12.56
CA PRO A 100 -8.39 0.33 -13.13
C PRO A 100 -8.02 -0.60 -14.28
N GLU A 101 -7.21 -0.14 -15.22
CA GLU A 101 -6.74 -0.88 -16.40
C GLU A 101 -5.78 -2.03 -16.09
N ALA A 102 -5.22 -2.08 -14.87
CA ALA A 102 -4.35 -3.15 -14.40
C ALA A 102 -5.06 -4.12 -13.43
N ARG A 103 -6.35 -3.92 -13.14
CA ARG A 103 -7.13 -4.81 -12.27
C ARG A 103 -7.47 -6.14 -12.94
N GLY A 104 -7.82 -7.14 -12.15
CA GLY A 104 -8.12 -8.50 -12.64
C GLY A 104 -6.87 -9.30 -13.06
N SER A 105 -5.70 -8.68 -13.12
CA SER A 105 -4.42 -9.31 -13.48
C SER A 105 -3.73 -10.09 -12.34
N GLY A 106 -4.28 -10.04 -11.12
CA GLY A 106 -3.61 -10.52 -9.92
C GLY A 106 -2.57 -9.56 -9.32
N LEU A 107 -2.37 -8.36 -9.88
CA LEU A 107 -1.38 -7.40 -9.39
C LEU A 107 -1.57 -7.01 -7.91
N GLY A 108 -2.81 -6.87 -7.44
CA GLY A 108 -3.07 -6.57 -6.03
C GLY A 108 -2.57 -7.66 -5.07
N VAL A 109 -2.66 -8.93 -5.47
CA VAL A 109 -2.10 -10.06 -4.72
C VAL A 109 -0.59 -9.99 -4.71
N ARG A 110 0.03 -9.77 -5.88
CA ARG A 110 1.50 -9.64 -6.02
C ARG A 110 2.06 -8.50 -5.16
N LEU A 111 1.41 -7.34 -5.15
CA LEU A 111 1.79 -6.20 -4.30
C LEU A 111 1.66 -6.57 -2.81
N GLY A 112 0.54 -7.18 -2.42
CA GLY A 112 0.32 -7.63 -1.05
C GLY A 112 1.35 -8.65 -0.57
N GLU A 113 1.68 -9.66 -1.40
CA GLU A 113 2.72 -10.65 -1.09
C GLU A 113 4.10 -9.98 -0.97
N ALA A 114 4.45 -9.10 -1.92
CA ALA A 114 5.73 -8.40 -1.90
C ALA A 114 5.93 -7.56 -0.62
N ILE A 115 4.89 -6.84 -0.17
CA ILE A 115 5.01 -6.00 1.03
C ILE A 115 5.03 -6.84 2.32
N LEU A 116 4.35 -7.99 2.35
CA LEU A 116 4.44 -8.94 3.45
C LEU A 116 5.87 -9.49 3.58
N ASP A 117 6.49 -9.85 2.46
CA ASP A 117 7.88 -10.33 2.45
C ASP A 117 8.88 -9.25 2.85
N VAL A 118 8.66 -8.01 2.42
CA VAL A 118 9.43 -6.87 2.93
C VAL A 118 9.28 -6.76 4.44
N SER A 119 8.05 -6.84 4.95
CA SER A 119 7.78 -6.58 6.36
C SER A 119 8.43 -7.64 7.26
N ARG A 120 8.49 -8.91 6.82
CA ARG A 120 9.30 -9.94 7.47
C ARG A 120 10.78 -9.60 7.50
N ARG A 121 11.35 -9.12 6.38
CA ARG A 121 12.77 -8.74 6.30
C ARG A 121 13.09 -7.52 7.18
N LEU A 122 12.11 -6.64 7.40
CA LEU A 122 12.22 -5.51 8.33
C LEU A 122 12.08 -5.94 9.80
N GLY A 123 11.82 -7.22 10.10
CA GLY A 123 11.77 -7.76 11.46
C GLY A 123 10.40 -7.66 12.14
N TYR A 124 9.35 -7.23 11.43
CA TYR A 124 8.00 -7.19 11.99
C TYR A 124 7.43 -8.59 12.18
N ARG A 125 6.70 -8.80 13.28
CA ARG A 125 6.04 -10.09 13.60
C ARG A 125 4.54 -10.08 13.28
N ARG A 126 3.96 -8.90 13.14
CA ARG A 126 2.53 -8.73 12.87
C ARG A 126 2.30 -7.57 11.92
N MET A 127 1.35 -7.75 11.01
CA MET A 127 0.87 -6.69 10.13
C MET A 127 -0.59 -6.42 10.39
N LEU A 128 -0.94 -5.15 10.50
CA LEU A 128 -2.30 -4.66 10.60
C LEU A 128 -2.68 -3.87 9.34
N LEU A 129 -3.98 -3.73 9.12
CA LEU A 129 -4.54 -2.77 8.17
C LEU A 129 -5.98 -2.45 8.53
N ASP A 130 -6.47 -1.36 7.97
CA ASP A 130 -7.87 -0.97 8.00
C ASP A 130 -8.37 -0.69 6.58
N THR A 131 -9.65 -0.92 6.36
CA THR A 131 -10.34 -0.61 5.10
C THR A 131 -11.83 -0.34 5.37
N LEU A 132 -12.59 0.04 4.35
CA LEU A 132 -14.04 0.18 4.46
C LEU A 132 -14.72 -1.14 4.12
N ARG A 133 -15.78 -1.50 4.85
CA ARG A 133 -16.57 -2.72 4.61
C ARG A 133 -17.19 -2.74 3.21
N SER A 134 -17.49 -1.57 2.64
CA SER A 134 -17.99 -1.40 1.27
C SER A 134 -16.95 -1.76 0.19
N MET A 135 -15.65 -1.76 0.51
CA MET A 135 -14.57 -2.11 -0.43
C MET A 135 -14.42 -3.62 -0.58
N SER A 136 -15.45 -4.28 -1.09
CA SER A 136 -15.54 -5.76 -1.11
C SER A 136 -14.34 -6.43 -1.82
N ALA A 137 -13.79 -5.80 -2.87
CA ALA A 137 -12.61 -6.32 -3.56
C ALA A 137 -11.33 -6.30 -2.69
N ALA A 138 -11.12 -5.22 -1.92
CA ALA A 138 -10.02 -5.11 -0.98
C ALA A 138 -10.18 -6.11 0.18
N ASN A 139 -11.38 -6.23 0.74
CA ASN A 139 -11.69 -7.21 1.79
C ASN A 139 -11.39 -8.65 1.34
N ARG A 140 -11.82 -9.05 0.14
CA ARG A 140 -11.50 -10.38 -0.44
C ARG A 140 -10.00 -10.56 -0.66
N LEU A 141 -9.30 -9.51 -1.10
CA LEU A 141 -7.85 -9.54 -1.25
C LEU A 141 -7.15 -9.81 0.09
N TYR A 142 -7.50 -9.07 1.15
CA TYR A 142 -6.88 -9.25 2.47
C TYR A 142 -7.14 -10.65 3.05
N GLN A 143 -8.37 -11.14 2.93
CA GLN A 143 -8.71 -12.51 3.34
C GLN A 143 -7.88 -13.56 2.58
N ARG A 144 -7.71 -13.38 1.25
CA ARG A 144 -6.86 -14.25 0.42
C ARG A 144 -5.39 -14.17 0.82
N LEU A 145 -4.93 -13.00 1.23
CA LEU A 145 -3.60 -12.78 1.81
C LEU A 145 -3.50 -13.26 3.26
N GLY A 146 -4.47 -14.02 3.78
CA GLY A 146 -4.39 -14.63 5.12
C GLY A 146 -4.65 -13.68 6.29
N PHE A 147 -5.12 -12.46 6.03
CA PHE A 147 -5.56 -11.56 7.09
C PHE A 147 -6.89 -12.02 7.69
N ARG A 148 -7.05 -11.74 8.98
CA ARG A 148 -8.27 -12.02 9.75
C ARG A 148 -8.80 -10.73 10.36
N GLU A 149 -10.12 -10.57 10.38
CA GLU A 149 -10.78 -9.41 11.00
C GLU A 149 -10.46 -9.39 12.51
N VAL A 150 -10.17 -8.21 13.05
CA VAL A 150 -9.83 -7.97 14.46
C VAL A 150 -10.60 -6.76 14.99
N PRO A 151 -10.71 -6.60 16.32
CA PRO A 151 -11.24 -5.37 16.89
C PRO A 151 -10.45 -4.12 16.47
N PRO A 152 -11.07 -2.93 16.48
CA PRO A 152 -10.38 -1.67 16.23
C PRO A 152 -9.16 -1.50 17.13
N TYR A 153 -8.03 -1.13 16.53
CA TYR A 153 -6.77 -0.90 17.24
C TYR A 153 -6.37 0.60 17.28
N TYR A 154 -7.22 1.47 16.72
CA TYR A 154 -7.23 2.92 16.95
C TYR A 154 -8.66 3.45 16.70
N HIS A 155 -8.95 4.64 17.23
CA HIS A 155 -10.24 5.30 17.00
C HIS A 155 -10.34 5.86 15.58
N ASN A 156 -11.30 5.38 14.79
CA ASN A 156 -11.65 5.93 13.49
C ASN A 156 -13.09 6.47 13.53
N PRO A 157 -13.34 7.74 13.15
CA PRO A 157 -14.68 8.31 13.17
C PRO A 157 -15.61 7.71 12.12
N HIS A 158 -15.09 6.97 11.12
CA HIS A 158 -15.90 6.36 10.08
C HIS A 158 -16.51 5.03 10.55
N PRO A 159 -17.85 4.88 10.56
CA PRO A 159 -18.53 3.73 11.18
C PRO A 159 -18.31 2.40 10.45
N ASP A 160 -18.08 2.43 9.13
CA ASP A 160 -17.92 1.21 8.32
C ASP A 160 -16.48 0.69 8.21
N VAL A 161 -15.58 1.15 9.07
CA VAL A 161 -14.19 0.70 9.04
C VAL A 161 -14.10 -0.71 9.61
N VAL A 162 -13.38 -1.56 8.89
CA VAL A 162 -13.04 -2.92 9.30
C VAL A 162 -11.53 -3.03 9.41
N TYR A 163 -11.09 -3.73 10.45
CA TYR A 163 -9.68 -3.87 10.81
C TYR A 163 -9.27 -5.30 10.63
N TYR A 164 -8.05 -5.50 10.15
CA TYR A 164 -7.49 -6.81 9.86
C TYR A 164 -6.10 -6.93 10.46
N ALA A 165 -5.73 -8.15 10.85
CA ALA A 165 -4.37 -8.48 11.23
C ALA A 165 -3.92 -9.83 10.66
N ARG A 166 -2.61 -9.96 10.47
CA ARG A 166 -1.92 -11.18 10.08
C ARG A 166 -0.58 -11.28 10.79
N ASP A 167 -0.28 -12.46 11.32
CA ASP A 167 1.07 -12.78 11.79
C ASP A 167 2.00 -13.01 10.60
N LEU A 168 3.23 -12.50 10.70
CA LEU A 168 4.20 -12.46 9.60
C LEU A 168 5.13 -13.67 9.62
#